data_AF-A0A0B1TIQ5-F1
#
_entry.id   AF-A0A0B1TIQ5-F1
#
_cell.length_a   1.000
_cell.length_b   1.000
_cell.length_c   1.000
_cell.angle_alpha   90.00
_cell.angle_beta   90.00
_cell.angle_gamma   90.00
#
_symmetry.space_group_name_H-M   'P 1'
#
loop_
_entity.id
_entity.type
_entity.pdbx_description
1 polymer ?
#
loop_
_entity_poly.entity_id
_entity_poly.type
_entity_poly.pdbx_seq_one_letter_code
_entity_poly.pdbx_strand_id
1 'polypeptide(L)'
;MRCNIRRIFTLAFGAFGATLVLLSLPRDNFGREWDEAPKSSESESQRMSNGKNVAVRAARVGPQMSFQKQPNPPSLIHKDTADDPFVDNRSQRITETEKEKRYYKRLFADFPAYVNRVLLNKLQNFLKGRDLPAMAASECQENTTLAEYWMKTKQKSVPKRDSWEKFYSQIGSCSVYSDDKVVDDLLADLNQATIKAVHIMDGGTQAKLVFTFENDKQAVFKPMRFGRDYESDPNHFYFSDFERHNAEIATFHLDRVLGFRRAVPTVGRIVNMTSELYDKAEKKLKKTFFISPAKNHCFVSRCDYYCDTTHAICGLPDLKEGSVQVFLPDEAVVPRRHNRSPYRRCVCLFARKVLA
;
A
#
# COMPACT_ATOMS: atom_id res chain seq x y z
N MET A 1 14.16 -71.45 -14.97
CA MET A 1 13.92 -70.11 -14.39
C MET A 1 13.22 -70.26 -13.04
N ARG A 2 13.96 -70.14 -11.92
CA ARG A 2 13.36 -70.00 -10.58
C ARG A 2 13.61 -68.56 -10.13
N CYS A 3 12.63 -67.69 -10.41
CA CYS A 3 12.68 -66.30 -9.97
C CYS A 3 12.50 -66.29 -8.44
N ASN A 4 13.44 -65.64 -7.74
CA ASN A 4 13.57 -65.71 -6.29
C ASN A 4 12.48 -64.83 -5.62
N ILE A 5 11.26 -65.38 -5.55
CA ILE A 5 10.04 -64.77 -5.01
C ILE A 5 10.26 -64.14 -3.62
N ARG A 6 11.19 -64.66 -2.81
CA ARG A 6 11.52 -64.08 -1.50
C ARG A 6 12.03 -62.64 -1.55
N ARG A 7 12.78 -62.24 -2.58
CA ARG A 7 13.31 -60.86 -2.71
C ARG A 7 12.27 -59.86 -3.20
N ILE A 8 11.31 -60.31 -4.02
CA ILE A 8 10.21 -59.45 -4.50
C ILE A 8 9.24 -59.18 -3.35
N PHE A 9 8.93 -60.18 -2.52
CA PHE A 9 8.06 -59.98 -1.35
C PHE A 9 8.68 -59.06 -0.29
N THR A 10 10.01 -59.10 -0.07
CA THR A 10 10.66 -58.19 0.89
C THR A 10 10.67 -56.74 0.41
N LEU A 11 10.86 -56.50 -0.89
CA LEU A 11 10.77 -55.15 -1.46
C LEU A 11 9.33 -54.63 -1.47
N ALA A 12 8.35 -55.48 -1.76
CA ALA A 12 6.94 -55.10 -1.75
C ALA A 12 6.45 -54.73 -0.33
N PHE A 13 6.83 -55.49 0.70
CA PHE A 13 6.46 -55.18 2.09
C PHE A 13 7.19 -53.95 2.65
N GLY A 14 8.46 -53.72 2.26
CA GLY A 14 9.18 -52.50 2.63
C GLY A 14 8.54 -51.24 2.05
N ALA A 15 8.13 -51.29 0.78
CA ALA A 15 7.44 -50.19 0.12
C ALA A 15 6.03 -49.96 0.68
N PHE A 16 5.25 -51.02 0.93
CA PHE A 16 3.91 -50.88 1.51
C PHE A 16 3.95 -50.41 2.97
N GLY A 17 4.91 -50.89 3.76
CA GLY A 17 5.09 -50.47 5.15
C GLY A 17 5.48 -48.99 5.29
N ALA A 18 6.39 -48.50 4.45
CA ALA A 18 6.78 -47.08 4.45
C ALA A 18 5.62 -46.16 4.02
N THR A 19 4.77 -46.61 3.09
CA THR A 19 3.62 -45.84 2.60
C THR A 19 2.48 -45.80 3.63
N LEU A 20 2.24 -46.89 4.36
CA LEU A 20 1.25 -46.93 5.43
C LEU A 20 1.67 -46.09 6.64
N VAL A 21 2.96 -46.06 7.00
CA VAL A 21 3.47 -45.18 8.07
C VAL A 21 3.32 -43.70 7.71
N LEU A 22 3.54 -43.32 6.44
CA LEU A 22 3.30 -41.96 5.95
C LEU A 22 1.81 -41.58 5.92
N LEU A 23 0.91 -42.55 5.73
CA LEU A 23 -0.56 -42.34 5.74
C LEU A 23 -1.17 -42.35 7.15
N SER A 24 -0.47 -42.92 8.14
CA SER A 24 -0.90 -42.95 9.54
C SER A 24 -0.33 -41.80 10.38
N LEU A 25 0.52 -40.95 9.81
CA LEU A 25 0.88 -39.68 10.45
C LEU A 25 -0.34 -38.75 10.41
N PRO A 26 -0.75 -38.14 11.55
CA PRO A 26 -1.86 -37.21 11.57
C PRO A 26 -1.59 -36.08 10.57
N ARG A 27 -2.44 -35.98 9.55
CA ARG A 27 -2.38 -34.92 8.53
C ARG A 27 -2.92 -33.59 9.06
N ASP A 28 -3.03 -33.45 10.36
CA ASP A 28 -3.38 -32.23 11.07
C ASP A 28 -2.09 -31.59 11.58
N ASN A 29 -1.56 -30.62 10.81
CA ASN A 29 -0.92 -29.39 11.32
C ASN A 29 -0.09 -28.61 10.29
N PHE A 30 0.05 -29.07 9.04
CA PHE A 30 0.84 -28.33 8.04
C PHE A 30 0.06 -27.38 7.11
N GLY A 31 -1.25 -27.22 7.31
CA GLY A 31 -2.12 -26.48 6.37
C GLY A 31 -3.05 -25.42 6.98
N ARG A 32 -3.05 -25.18 8.29
CA ARG A 32 -4.04 -24.27 8.92
C ARG A 32 -3.54 -22.86 9.24
N GLU A 33 -2.27 -22.53 8.98
CA GLU A 33 -1.71 -21.21 9.35
C GLU A 33 -1.91 -20.12 8.29
N TRP A 34 -2.52 -20.44 7.13
CA TRP A 34 -2.65 -19.49 6.01
C TRP A 34 -4.08 -19.01 5.72
N ASP A 35 -5.10 -19.54 6.41
CA ASP A 35 -6.51 -19.15 6.19
C ASP A 35 -7.11 -18.33 7.34
N GLU A 36 -6.38 -18.09 8.44
CA GLU A 36 -6.86 -17.22 9.52
C GLU A 36 -5.94 -15.99 9.68
N ALA A 37 -6.51 -14.81 9.43
CA ALA A 37 -5.94 -13.55 9.89
C ALA A 37 -5.72 -13.63 11.43
N PRO A 38 -4.67 -12.99 11.98
CA PRO A 38 -4.46 -13.00 13.42
C PRO A 38 -5.67 -12.38 14.11
N LYS A 39 -6.42 -13.20 14.85
CA LYS A 39 -7.56 -12.75 15.66
C LYS A 39 -7.04 -11.79 16.71
N SER A 40 -7.31 -10.49 16.54
CA SER A 40 -7.07 -9.51 17.58
C SER A 40 -8.00 -9.82 18.77
N SER A 41 -7.50 -9.65 19.99
CA SER A 41 -8.26 -9.84 21.23
C SER A 41 -9.52 -8.97 21.34
N GLU A 42 -9.64 -7.95 20.49
CA GLU A 42 -10.85 -7.13 20.37
C GLU A 42 -12.03 -7.93 19.77
N SER A 43 -11.76 -8.83 18.83
CA SER A 43 -12.79 -9.65 18.16
C SER A 43 -13.43 -10.71 19.07
N GLU A 44 -12.69 -11.22 20.06
CA GLU A 44 -13.22 -12.17 21.05
C GLU A 44 -14.06 -11.49 22.13
N SER A 45 -13.73 -10.24 22.50
CA SER A 45 -14.47 -9.48 23.51
C SER A 45 -15.94 -9.23 23.11
N GLN A 46 -16.23 -9.13 21.80
CA GLN A 46 -17.59 -8.93 21.30
C GLN A 46 -18.41 -10.22 21.23
N ARG A 47 -17.78 -11.40 21.09
CA ARG A 47 -18.50 -12.69 21.07
C ARG A 47 -18.96 -13.16 22.44
N MET A 48 -18.25 -12.81 23.51
CA MET A 48 -18.61 -13.21 24.88
C MET A 48 -19.76 -12.41 25.51
N SER A 49 -20.22 -11.33 24.88
CA SER A 49 -21.31 -10.48 25.43
C SER A 49 -22.73 -11.00 25.13
N ASN A 50 -22.88 -12.00 24.24
CA ASN A 50 -24.18 -12.61 23.94
C ASN A 50 -24.45 -13.83 24.81
N GLY A 51 -24.66 -13.60 26.10
CA GLY A 51 -25.00 -14.64 27.06
C GLY A 51 -25.66 -14.09 28.32
N LYS A 52 -26.98 -13.94 28.28
CA LYS A 52 -27.94 -13.82 29.40
C LYS A 52 -27.44 -13.18 30.71
N ASN A 53 -27.88 -11.95 30.97
CA ASN A 53 -28.50 -11.61 32.26
C ASN A 53 -29.29 -10.30 32.17
N VAL A 54 -30.59 -10.39 32.48
CA VAL A 54 -31.51 -9.28 32.66
C VAL A 54 -31.21 -8.66 34.03
N ALA A 55 -30.55 -7.50 34.04
CA ALA A 55 -30.49 -6.65 35.22
C ALA A 55 -30.46 -5.19 34.75
N VAL A 56 -31.53 -4.46 35.07
CA VAL A 56 -31.66 -3.02 34.85
C VAL A 56 -30.61 -2.31 35.70
N ARG A 57 -29.49 -1.94 35.07
CA ARG A 57 -28.56 -0.94 35.58
C ARG A 57 -28.63 0.25 34.65
N ALA A 58 -28.96 1.42 35.21
CA ALA A 58 -28.93 2.69 34.52
C ALA A 58 -27.57 2.83 33.81
N ALA A 59 -27.60 2.79 32.48
CA ALA A 59 -26.41 2.91 31.66
C ALA A 59 -25.83 4.32 31.86
N ARG A 60 -24.72 4.40 32.60
CA ARG A 60 -23.80 5.51 32.41
C ARG A 60 -23.31 5.39 30.98
N VAL A 61 -23.79 6.29 30.12
CA VAL A 61 -23.31 6.48 28.76
C VAL A 61 -21.80 6.68 28.87
N GLY A 62 -21.03 5.67 28.45
CA GLY A 62 -19.58 5.82 28.27
C GLY A 62 -19.30 6.93 27.26
N PRO A 63 -18.06 7.45 27.17
CA PRO A 63 -17.73 8.48 26.21
C PRO A 63 -18.22 8.03 24.83
N GLN A 64 -19.10 8.85 24.26
CA GLN A 64 -19.68 8.69 22.94
C GLN A 64 -18.55 8.29 21.99
N MET A 65 -18.62 7.09 21.38
CA MET A 65 -17.64 6.61 20.41
C MET A 65 -17.46 7.70 19.34
N SER A 66 -16.39 8.49 19.45
CA SER A 66 -16.22 9.66 18.61
C SER A 66 -15.81 9.16 17.23
N PHE A 67 -16.57 9.53 16.20
CA PHE A 67 -16.12 9.36 14.82
C PHE A 67 -14.76 10.05 14.68
N GLN A 68 -13.74 9.32 14.25
CA GLN A 68 -12.42 9.89 13.99
C GLN A 68 -12.59 11.05 12.99
N LYS A 69 -12.08 12.24 13.35
CA LYS A 69 -12.22 13.44 12.53
C LYS A 69 -11.42 13.28 11.23
N GLN A 70 -12.11 13.30 10.10
CA GLN A 70 -11.49 13.25 8.77
C GLN A 70 -11.59 14.64 8.13
N PRO A 71 -10.46 15.32 7.86
CA PRO A 71 -10.47 16.66 7.28
C PRO A 71 -10.77 16.62 5.78
N ASN A 72 -11.06 17.79 5.21
CA ASN A 72 -11.13 17.97 3.77
C ASN A 72 -9.77 17.70 3.09
N PRO A 73 -9.76 17.35 1.80
CA PRO A 73 -8.54 17.32 1.00
C PRO A 73 -7.77 18.64 1.14
N PRO A 74 -6.45 18.64 1.45
CA PRO A 74 -5.69 19.88 1.69
C PRO A 74 -5.79 20.88 0.53
N SER A 75 -5.83 20.39 -0.71
CA SER A 75 -5.96 21.21 -1.92
C SER A 75 -7.27 22.01 -2.01
N LEU A 76 -8.30 21.69 -1.20
CA LEU A 76 -9.58 22.41 -1.16
C LEU A 76 -9.66 23.46 -0.05
N ILE A 77 -8.79 23.41 0.97
CA ILE A 77 -8.96 24.20 2.20
C ILE A 77 -8.31 25.59 2.06
N HIS A 78 -7.08 25.69 1.54
CA HIS A 78 -6.41 26.91 1.05
C HIS A 78 -5.02 26.47 0.52
N LYS A 79 -4.44 27.21 -0.43
CA LYS A 79 -3.01 27.06 -0.73
C LYS A 79 -2.26 27.47 0.53
N ASP A 80 -1.38 26.63 1.06
CA ASP A 80 -0.39 27.07 2.05
C ASP A 80 0.47 28.17 1.40
N THR A 81 0.03 29.42 1.55
CA THR A 81 0.76 30.63 1.13
C THR A 81 1.65 31.15 2.25
N ALA A 82 1.79 30.38 3.33
CA ALA A 82 2.63 30.69 4.47
C ALA A 82 3.52 29.47 4.75
N ASP A 83 4.81 29.75 4.82
CA ASP A 83 5.94 28.87 5.16
C ASP A 83 6.63 28.18 3.97
N ASP A 84 7.86 28.64 3.72
CA ASP A 84 8.83 27.93 2.90
C ASP A 84 8.94 26.48 3.43
N PRO A 85 8.68 25.44 2.61
CA PRO A 85 8.69 24.04 3.05
C PRO A 85 10.08 23.58 3.56
N PHE A 86 11.10 24.42 3.41
CA PHE A 86 12.47 24.18 3.88
C PHE A 86 12.89 25.08 5.06
N VAL A 87 12.00 25.89 5.63
CA VAL A 87 12.29 26.78 6.77
C VAL A 87 11.58 26.30 8.04
N ASP A 88 12.35 26.02 9.10
CA ASP A 88 11.80 25.81 10.44
C ASP A 88 11.56 27.17 11.13
N ASN A 89 10.28 27.54 11.31
CA ASN A 89 9.90 28.79 11.97
C ASN A 89 10.17 28.81 13.49
N ARG A 90 10.79 27.77 14.07
CA ARG A 90 11.07 27.70 15.51
C ARG A 90 12.22 28.60 15.98
N SER A 91 12.92 29.29 15.08
CA SER A 91 14.09 30.10 15.44
C SER A 91 14.19 31.47 14.75
N GLN A 92 13.16 32.33 14.83
CA GLN A 92 13.33 33.76 14.51
C GLN A 92 12.61 34.69 15.49
N ARG A 93 13.36 35.15 16.50
CA ARG A 93 13.06 36.37 17.25
C ARG A 93 14.32 37.22 17.32
N ILE A 94 14.72 37.82 16.20
CA ILE A 94 15.76 38.85 16.16
C ILE A 94 15.29 39.96 15.23
N THR A 95 15.15 41.14 15.83
CA THR A 95 14.63 42.39 15.29
C THR A 95 15.39 42.93 14.08
N GLU A 96 14.65 43.70 13.28
CA GLU A 96 15.03 44.51 12.12
C GLU A 96 16.33 45.31 12.37
N THR A 97 17.29 45.35 11.46
CA THR A 97 17.31 46.31 10.33
C THR A 97 18.50 45.98 9.41
N GLU A 98 18.46 46.43 8.15
CA GLU A 98 19.52 46.34 7.11
C GLU A 98 19.83 44.95 6.49
N LYS A 99 18.80 44.19 6.05
CA LYS A 99 18.95 42.81 5.52
C LYS A 99 18.56 42.57 4.05
N GLU A 100 18.17 43.57 3.26
CA GLU A 100 17.62 43.31 1.91
C GLU A 100 18.65 42.88 0.85
N LYS A 101 19.94 43.21 0.99
CA LYS A 101 20.98 42.72 0.05
C LYS A 101 21.59 41.37 0.43
N ARG A 102 21.23 40.81 1.59
CA ARG A 102 21.54 39.44 2.03
C ARG A 102 20.34 38.50 1.84
N TYR A 103 19.26 38.98 1.22
CA TYR A 103 17.99 38.26 1.11
C TYR A 103 18.13 37.00 0.25
N TYR A 104 18.68 37.08 -0.97
CA TYR A 104 18.78 35.90 -1.84
C TYR A 104 19.92 34.92 -1.49
N LYS A 105 20.91 35.32 -0.67
CA LYS A 105 22.04 34.45 -0.28
C LYS A 105 21.77 33.63 1.00
N ARG A 106 20.61 33.82 1.63
CA ARG A 106 20.21 33.14 2.88
C ARG A 106 18.93 32.29 2.74
N LEU A 107 18.36 32.19 1.55
CA LEU A 107 17.13 31.44 1.24
C LEU A 107 17.25 29.89 1.35
N PHE A 108 18.39 29.38 1.84
CA PHE A 108 18.62 27.95 2.10
C PHE A 108 19.35 27.70 3.43
N ALA A 109 19.46 28.70 4.31
CA ALA A 109 20.40 28.64 5.43
C ALA A 109 19.88 27.89 6.66
N ASP A 110 18.58 27.68 6.82
CA ASP A 110 18.01 27.17 8.08
C ASP A 110 17.17 25.89 7.92
N PHE A 111 17.59 24.99 7.02
CA PHE A 111 17.46 23.55 7.24
C PHE A 111 18.82 23.10 7.78
N PRO A 112 18.98 22.66 9.04
CA PRO A 112 20.23 22.12 9.51
C PRO A 112 20.44 20.72 8.93
N ALA A 113 20.62 20.62 7.61
CA ALA A 113 21.28 19.50 6.99
C ALA A 113 22.75 19.55 7.43
N TYR A 114 23.02 19.10 8.66
CA TYR A 114 24.37 18.89 9.11
C TYR A 114 24.97 17.76 8.28
N VAL A 115 25.68 18.15 7.21
CA VAL A 115 26.47 17.21 6.43
C VAL A 115 27.78 16.99 7.17
N ASN A 116 27.97 15.78 7.69
CA ASN A 116 29.23 15.39 8.31
C ASN A 116 30.34 15.38 7.25
N ARG A 117 31.13 16.46 7.20
CA ARG A 117 32.20 16.64 6.20
C ARG A 117 33.33 15.61 6.33
N VAL A 118 33.59 15.12 7.54
CA VAL A 118 34.59 14.07 7.76
C VAL A 118 34.16 12.77 7.08
N LEU A 119 32.90 12.39 7.26
CA LEU A 119 32.32 11.22 6.59
C LEU A 119 32.28 11.40 5.07
N LEU A 120 31.84 12.57 4.59
CA LEU A 120 31.78 12.88 3.16
C LEU A 120 33.15 12.73 2.49
N ASN A 121 34.20 13.28 3.11
CA ASN A 121 35.56 13.17 2.59
C ASN A 121 36.06 11.71 2.59
N LYS A 122 35.73 10.93 3.62
CA LYS A 122 36.06 9.50 3.66
C LYS A 122 35.38 8.74 2.51
N LEU A 123 34.10 9.01 2.25
CA LEU A 123 33.36 8.40 1.15
C LEU A 123 33.93 8.81 -0.22
N GLN A 124 34.20 10.10 -0.41
CA GLN A 124 34.78 10.59 -1.66
C GLN A 124 36.15 9.96 -1.94
N ASN A 125 37.00 9.85 -0.92
CA ASN A 125 38.29 9.19 -1.05
C ASN A 125 38.15 7.70 -1.35
N PHE A 126 37.19 7.01 -0.74
CA PHE A 126 36.93 5.59 -0.99
C PHE A 126 36.44 5.31 -2.42
N LEU A 127 35.66 6.23 -2.99
CA LEU A 127 35.11 6.13 -4.35
C LEU A 127 36.09 6.64 -5.42
N LYS A 128 37.10 7.43 -5.04
CA LYS A 128 38.09 7.98 -5.98
C LYS A 128 38.84 6.85 -6.69
N GLY A 129 38.86 6.90 -8.02
CA GLY A 129 39.54 5.91 -8.87
C GLY A 129 38.72 4.64 -9.16
N ARG A 130 37.45 4.57 -8.73
CA ARG A 130 36.52 3.50 -9.13
C ARG A 130 35.72 3.92 -10.35
N ASP A 131 35.55 3.00 -11.30
CA ASP A 131 34.73 3.21 -12.49
C ASP A 131 33.24 2.92 -12.17
N LEU A 132 32.59 3.89 -11.54
CA LEU A 132 31.16 3.80 -11.23
C LEU A 132 30.28 3.62 -12.49
N PRO A 133 30.55 4.29 -13.63
CA PRO A 133 29.83 4.03 -14.88
C PRO A 133 29.89 2.57 -15.33
N ALA A 134 31.06 1.93 -15.33
CA ALA A 134 31.17 0.52 -15.70
C ALA A 134 30.43 -0.41 -14.72
N MET A 135 30.49 -0.10 -13.41
CA MET A 135 29.75 -0.84 -12.40
C MET A 135 28.23 -0.70 -12.61
N ALA A 136 27.73 0.52 -12.83
CA ALA A 136 26.32 0.78 -13.08
C ALA A 136 25.82 0.09 -14.35
N ALA A 137 26.62 0.08 -15.42
CA ALA A 137 26.30 -0.63 -16.66
C ALA A 137 26.14 -2.15 -16.46
N SER A 138 26.78 -2.72 -15.44
CA SER A 138 26.70 -4.16 -15.12
C SER A 138 25.48 -4.56 -14.27
N GLU A 139 24.74 -3.59 -13.72
CA GLU A 139 23.58 -3.84 -12.85
C GLU A 139 22.42 -4.50 -13.61
N CYS A 140 22.23 -4.14 -14.88
CA CYS A 140 21.19 -4.67 -15.75
C CYS A 140 21.81 -5.45 -16.91
N GLN A 141 21.63 -6.76 -16.94
CA GLN A 141 22.25 -7.66 -17.92
C GLN A 141 21.59 -7.57 -19.31
N GLU A 142 20.26 -7.57 -19.35
CA GLU A 142 19.47 -7.45 -20.59
C GLU A 142 18.36 -6.44 -20.29
N ASN A 143 18.34 -5.32 -20.99
CA ASN A 143 17.29 -4.31 -20.89
C ASN A 143 16.30 -4.52 -22.04
N THR A 144 15.19 -5.18 -21.76
CA THR A 144 14.16 -5.50 -22.76
C THR A 144 12.79 -5.23 -22.16
N THR A 145 11.95 -4.58 -22.95
CA THR A 145 10.56 -4.29 -22.58
C THR A 145 9.65 -5.50 -22.78
N LEU A 146 8.50 -5.50 -22.12
CA LEU A 146 7.49 -6.55 -22.28
C LEU A 146 7.05 -6.69 -23.75
N ALA A 147 6.93 -5.57 -24.47
CA ALA A 147 6.62 -5.56 -25.89
C ALA A 147 7.68 -6.24 -26.75
N GLU A 148 8.95 -5.92 -26.54
CA GLU A 148 10.06 -6.56 -27.26
C GLU A 148 10.16 -8.04 -26.91
N TYR A 149 10.00 -8.39 -25.64
CA TYR A 149 10.01 -9.76 -25.17
C TYR A 149 8.92 -10.60 -25.84
N TRP A 150 7.67 -10.11 -25.91
CA TRP A 150 6.58 -10.83 -26.59
C TRP A 150 6.74 -10.90 -28.10
N MET A 151 7.26 -9.85 -28.74
CA MET A 151 7.58 -9.92 -30.17
C MET A 151 8.64 -11.00 -30.43
N LYS A 152 9.70 -11.05 -29.63
CA LYS A 152 10.81 -12.02 -29.77
C LYS A 152 10.39 -13.46 -29.45
N THR A 153 9.59 -13.67 -28.41
CA THR A 153 9.29 -15.03 -27.88
C THR A 153 7.94 -15.59 -28.31
N LYS A 154 6.95 -14.74 -28.59
CA LYS A 154 5.58 -15.14 -28.92
C LYS A 154 5.14 -14.67 -30.31
N GLN A 155 5.93 -13.85 -31.01
CA GLN A 155 5.57 -13.21 -32.29
C GLN A 155 4.22 -12.47 -32.21
N LYS A 156 3.94 -11.84 -31.05
CA LYS A 156 2.71 -11.11 -30.79
C LYS A 156 3.01 -9.66 -30.44
N SER A 157 2.29 -8.74 -31.07
CA SER A 157 2.34 -7.32 -30.73
C SER A 157 1.56 -7.02 -29.46
N VAL A 158 2.15 -6.27 -28.52
CA VAL A 158 1.43 -5.70 -27.38
C VAL A 158 0.58 -4.50 -27.85
N PRO A 159 -0.73 -4.46 -27.54
CA PRO A 159 -1.56 -3.29 -27.80
C PRO A 159 -1.02 -2.01 -27.13
N LYS A 160 -1.25 -0.84 -27.73
CA LYS A 160 -0.78 0.47 -27.22
C LYS A 160 -1.84 1.57 -27.39
N ARG A 161 -3.12 1.22 -27.24
CA ARG A 161 -4.26 2.09 -27.60
C ARG A 161 -4.47 3.23 -26.60
N ASP A 162 -4.22 2.96 -25.33
CA ASP A 162 -4.35 3.92 -24.22
C ASP A 162 -3.05 4.00 -23.40
N SER A 163 -3.02 4.91 -22.42
CA SER A 163 -1.84 5.12 -21.54
C SER A 163 -1.50 3.90 -20.68
N TRP A 164 -2.49 3.11 -20.25
CA TRP A 164 -2.27 1.83 -19.55
C TRP A 164 -1.55 0.84 -20.42
N GLU A 165 -2.03 0.62 -21.65
CA GLU A 165 -1.43 -0.29 -22.61
C GLU A 165 -0.02 0.14 -23.02
N LYS A 166 0.21 1.45 -23.21
CA LYS A 166 1.55 1.99 -23.43
C LYS A 166 2.47 1.70 -22.24
N PHE A 167 2.02 1.97 -21.02
CA PHE A 167 2.76 1.66 -19.80
C PHE A 167 3.08 0.16 -19.70
N TYR A 168 2.09 -0.73 -19.83
CA TYR A 168 2.29 -2.18 -19.79
C TYR A 168 3.29 -2.66 -20.84
N SER A 169 3.22 -2.10 -22.05
CA SER A 169 4.13 -2.46 -23.13
C SER A 169 5.59 -2.09 -22.85
N GLN A 170 5.81 -1.07 -22.02
CA GLN A 170 7.13 -0.53 -21.69
C GLN A 170 7.71 -1.06 -20.37
N ILE A 171 6.98 -1.93 -19.64
CA ILE A 171 7.52 -2.58 -18.44
C ILE A 171 8.80 -3.32 -18.83
N GLY A 172 9.91 -2.94 -18.21
CA GLY A 172 11.24 -3.47 -18.51
C GLY A 172 11.64 -4.63 -17.60
N SER A 173 12.70 -5.32 -18.00
CA SER A 173 13.36 -6.36 -17.20
C SER A 173 14.08 -5.81 -15.96
N CYS A 174 14.51 -4.54 -15.99
CA CYS A 174 15.30 -3.91 -14.92
C CYS A 174 14.60 -2.71 -14.23
N SER A 175 13.53 -2.18 -14.83
CA SER A 175 12.72 -1.11 -14.26
C SER A 175 11.25 -1.28 -14.67
N VAL A 176 10.33 -0.78 -13.84
CA VAL A 176 8.89 -0.83 -14.14
C VAL A 176 8.52 0.18 -15.23
N TYR A 177 9.25 1.29 -15.31
CA TYR A 177 9.11 2.29 -16.36
C TYR A 177 10.45 2.99 -16.62
N SER A 178 10.57 3.69 -17.75
CA SER A 178 11.77 4.46 -18.12
C SER A 178 11.42 5.81 -18.76
N ASP A 179 10.29 5.91 -19.46
CA ASP A 179 9.79 7.14 -20.07
C ASP A 179 8.85 7.89 -19.11
N ASP A 180 9.33 9.01 -18.57
CA ASP A 180 8.55 9.86 -17.66
C ASP A 180 7.31 10.43 -18.34
N LYS A 181 7.34 10.69 -19.65
CA LYS A 181 6.19 11.24 -20.37
C LYS A 181 5.03 10.25 -20.42
N VAL A 182 5.32 8.98 -20.69
CA VAL A 182 4.28 7.92 -20.71
C VAL A 182 3.66 7.75 -19.33
N VAL A 183 4.47 7.83 -18.27
CA VAL A 183 3.96 7.74 -16.92
C VAL A 183 3.14 8.96 -16.54
N ASP A 184 3.59 10.17 -16.87
CA ASP A 184 2.86 11.39 -16.53
C ASP A 184 1.52 11.49 -17.29
N ASP A 185 1.48 11.04 -18.57
CA ASP A 185 0.22 10.87 -19.32
C ASP A 185 -0.73 9.87 -18.59
N LEU A 186 -0.20 8.74 -18.10
CA LEU A 186 -0.99 7.76 -17.32
C LEU A 186 -1.48 8.34 -15.98
N LEU A 187 -0.65 9.11 -15.27
CA LEU A 187 -1.05 9.75 -14.01
C LEU A 187 -2.18 10.76 -14.24
N ALA A 188 -2.14 11.51 -15.33
CA ALA A 188 -3.21 12.42 -15.72
C ALA A 188 -4.51 11.66 -16.00
N ASP A 189 -4.45 10.55 -16.75
CA ASP A 189 -5.62 9.74 -17.03
C ASP A 189 -6.19 9.07 -15.76
N LEU A 190 -5.35 8.55 -14.85
CA LEU A 190 -5.81 8.00 -13.57
C LEU A 190 -6.58 9.03 -12.73
N ASN A 191 -6.16 10.30 -12.79
CA ASN A 191 -6.80 11.40 -12.09
C ASN A 191 -8.15 11.80 -12.72
N GLN A 192 -8.24 11.81 -14.05
CA GLN A 192 -9.36 12.43 -14.78
C GLN A 192 -10.36 11.45 -15.40
N ALA A 193 -9.96 10.20 -15.67
CA ALA A 193 -10.79 9.23 -16.37
C ALA A 193 -12.11 8.96 -15.63
N THR A 194 -13.20 8.84 -16.37
CA THR A 194 -14.53 8.56 -15.82
C THR A 194 -14.61 7.15 -15.24
N ILE A 195 -15.08 7.05 -14.00
CA ILE A 195 -15.27 5.78 -13.31
C ILE A 195 -16.57 5.14 -13.77
N LYS A 196 -16.46 3.94 -14.35
CA LYS A 196 -17.56 3.11 -14.82
C LYS A 196 -18.13 2.24 -13.70
N ALA A 197 -17.26 1.62 -12.89
CA ALA A 197 -17.65 0.75 -11.79
C ALA A 197 -16.63 0.74 -10.64
N VAL A 198 -17.11 0.47 -9.43
CA VAL A 198 -16.31 0.39 -8.21
C VAL A 198 -16.59 -0.90 -7.46
N HIS A 199 -15.53 -1.66 -7.18
CA HIS A 199 -15.59 -2.94 -6.47
C HIS A 199 -14.72 -2.92 -5.22
N ILE A 200 -15.03 -3.77 -4.24
CA ILE A 200 -14.14 -4.05 -3.11
C ILE A 200 -13.00 -4.92 -3.64
N MET A 201 -11.76 -4.50 -3.35
CA MET A 201 -10.59 -5.30 -3.71
C MET A 201 -10.50 -6.54 -2.80
N ASP A 202 -10.56 -7.72 -3.40
CA ASP A 202 -10.37 -8.97 -2.66
C ASP A 202 -8.86 -9.17 -2.34
N GLY A 203 -8.55 -9.74 -1.18
CA GLY A 203 -7.17 -10.06 -0.77
C GLY A 203 -6.40 -8.96 -0.02
N GLY A 204 -7.07 -7.90 0.45
CA GLY A 204 -6.47 -6.86 1.29
C GLY A 204 -6.97 -6.88 2.74
N THR A 205 -6.11 -6.51 3.69
CA THR A 205 -6.47 -6.39 5.11
C THR A 205 -7.23 -5.10 5.43
N GLN A 206 -6.85 -3.98 4.81
CA GLN A 206 -7.49 -2.67 5.00
C GLN A 206 -8.34 -2.26 3.79
N ALA A 207 -9.20 -1.25 3.96
CA ALA A 207 -10.15 -0.80 2.95
C ALA A 207 -9.47 -0.34 1.65
N LYS A 208 -9.70 -1.10 0.56
CA LYS A 208 -9.19 -0.82 -0.79
C LYS A 208 -10.30 -1.07 -1.80
N LEU A 209 -10.43 -0.20 -2.78
CA LEU A 209 -11.41 -0.33 -3.86
C LEU A 209 -10.69 -0.55 -5.19
N VAL A 210 -11.34 -1.22 -6.14
CA VAL A 210 -10.92 -1.31 -7.52
C VAL A 210 -11.83 -0.40 -8.34
N PHE A 211 -11.23 0.57 -9.02
CA PHE A 211 -11.89 1.37 -10.04
C PHE A 211 -11.76 0.66 -11.37
N THR A 212 -12.88 0.58 -12.09
CA THR A 212 -12.91 0.25 -13.52
C THR A 212 -13.36 1.51 -14.25
N PHE A 213 -12.55 1.96 -15.20
CA PHE A 213 -12.82 3.16 -16.01
C PHE A 213 -13.61 2.81 -17.27
N GLU A 214 -14.09 3.83 -18.00
CA GLU A 214 -14.84 3.64 -19.25
C GLU A 214 -14.08 2.90 -20.35
N ASN A 215 -12.74 2.97 -20.35
CA ASN A 215 -11.87 2.20 -21.25
C ASN A 215 -11.61 0.76 -20.78
N ASP A 216 -12.39 0.28 -19.80
CA ASP A 216 -12.29 -1.02 -19.14
C ASP A 216 -10.93 -1.30 -18.47
N LYS A 217 -10.10 -0.25 -18.29
CA LYS A 217 -8.86 -0.34 -17.50
C LYS A 217 -9.15 -0.15 -16.02
N GLN A 218 -8.22 -0.61 -15.19
CA GLN A 218 -8.42 -0.66 -13.75
C GLN A 218 -7.35 0.11 -12.97
N ALA A 219 -7.72 0.52 -11.76
CA ALA A 219 -6.82 1.09 -10.77
C ALA A 219 -7.24 0.68 -9.34
N VAL A 220 -6.26 0.64 -8.44
CA VAL A 220 -6.49 0.47 -7.00
C VAL A 220 -6.67 1.84 -6.36
N PHE A 221 -7.76 2.02 -5.65
CA PHE A 221 -8.07 3.22 -4.88
C PHE A 221 -7.91 2.98 -3.37
N LYS A 222 -7.13 3.82 -2.70
CA LYS A 222 -7.03 3.85 -1.23
C LYS A 222 -7.54 5.20 -0.70
N PRO A 223 -8.59 5.21 0.14
CA PRO A 223 -9.19 6.46 0.60
C PRO A 223 -8.34 7.18 1.65
N MET A 224 -8.40 8.51 1.66
CA MET A 224 -7.87 9.35 2.72
C MET A 224 -8.65 9.16 4.03
N ARG A 225 -7.89 8.89 5.10
CA ARG A 225 -8.41 8.76 6.46
C ARG A 225 -8.08 9.99 7.30
N PHE A 226 -6.79 10.24 7.57
CA PHE A 226 -6.33 11.33 8.42
C PHE A 226 -5.74 12.50 7.62
N GLY A 227 -5.58 13.65 8.29
CA GLY A 227 -4.85 14.81 7.76
C GLY A 227 -3.36 14.53 7.58
N ARG A 228 -2.65 15.42 6.89
CA ARG A 228 -1.20 15.25 6.62
C ARG A 228 -0.35 15.28 7.89
N ASP A 229 -0.78 16.03 8.90
CA ASP A 229 -0.07 16.19 10.18
C ASP A 229 -0.37 15.08 11.20
N TYR A 230 -1.18 14.07 10.82
CA TYR A 230 -1.43 12.95 11.71
C TYR A 230 -0.20 12.03 11.77
N GLU A 231 0.31 11.83 12.98
CA GLU A 231 1.36 10.87 13.27
C GLU A 231 0.79 9.57 13.86
N SER A 232 1.41 8.44 13.52
CA SER A 232 1.05 7.15 14.12
C SER A 232 1.25 7.18 15.63
N ASP A 233 0.32 6.59 16.37
CA ASP A 233 0.47 6.43 17.82
C ASP A 233 1.79 5.70 18.14
N PRO A 234 2.64 6.20 19.04
CA PRO A 234 3.88 5.52 19.44
C PRO A 234 3.68 4.11 19.99
N ASN A 235 2.48 3.78 20.48
CA ASN A 235 2.11 2.46 20.98
C ASN A 235 1.60 1.53 19.86
N HIS A 236 1.36 2.04 18.65
CA HIS A 236 0.98 1.21 17.52
C HIS A 236 2.18 0.44 16.97
N PHE A 237 2.00 -0.87 16.86
CA PHE A 237 2.92 -1.71 16.11
C PHE A 237 2.72 -1.49 14.60
N TYR A 238 3.74 -1.85 13.81
CA TYR A 238 3.70 -1.69 12.35
C TYR A 238 2.56 -2.47 11.65
N PHE A 239 2.02 -3.52 12.27
CA PHE A 239 0.87 -4.28 11.75
C PHE A 239 -0.48 -3.73 12.23
N SER A 240 -0.49 -2.75 13.13
CA SER A 240 -1.68 -2.03 13.61
C SER A 240 -1.80 -0.65 12.96
N ASP A 241 -0.80 -0.22 12.18
CA ASP A 241 -0.79 1.10 11.57
C ASP A 241 -1.84 1.22 10.45
N PHE A 242 -2.50 2.37 10.40
CA PHE A 242 -3.45 2.68 9.33
C PHE A 242 -2.70 3.01 8.05
N GLU A 243 -3.13 2.43 6.92
CA GLU A 243 -2.58 2.82 5.62
C GLU A 243 -2.87 4.29 5.34
N ARG A 244 -1.85 5.00 4.83
CA ARG A 244 -1.92 6.41 4.42
C ARG A 244 -1.87 6.49 2.91
N HIS A 245 -2.94 6.97 2.27
CA HIS A 245 -3.00 7.05 0.81
C HIS A 245 -1.91 7.97 0.23
N ASN A 246 -1.60 9.07 0.93
CA ASN A 246 -0.54 10.01 0.53
C ASN A 246 0.86 9.40 0.62
N ALA A 247 1.09 8.38 1.46
CA ALA A 247 2.37 7.69 1.52
C ALA A 247 2.65 6.89 0.23
N GLU A 248 1.61 6.30 -0.37
CA GLU A 248 1.73 5.62 -1.67
C GLU A 248 2.17 6.58 -2.77
N ILE A 249 1.54 7.76 -2.82
CA ILE A 249 1.88 8.81 -3.80
C ILE A 249 3.30 9.30 -3.57
N ALA A 250 3.65 9.69 -2.34
CA ALA A 250 4.96 10.23 -2.01
C ALA A 250 6.09 9.23 -2.27
N THR A 251 5.87 7.94 -1.97
CA THR A 251 6.87 6.89 -2.15
C THR A 251 7.09 6.58 -3.63
N PHE A 252 6.05 6.61 -4.47
CA PHE A 252 6.20 6.51 -5.91
C PHE A 252 7.07 7.64 -6.48
N HIS A 253 6.84 8.89 -6.06
CA HIS A 253 7.66 10.02 -6.49
C HIS A 253 9.09 9.96 -5.92
N LEU A 254 9.28 9.52 -4.68
CA LEU A 254 10.60 9.33 -4.09
C LEU A 254 11.40 8.24 -4.84
N ASP A 255 10.77 7.13 -5.20
CA ASP A 255 11.37 6.08 -6.03
C ASP A 255 11.84 6.62 -7.39
N ARG A 256 11.07 7.53 -7.99
CA ARG A 256 11.46 8.26 -9.21
C ARG A 256 12.67 9.16 -8.97
N VAL A 257 12.67 9.96 -7.90
CA VAL A 257 13.76 10.89 -7.55
C VAL A 257 15.07 10.16 -7.27
N LEU A 258 15.01 8.99 -6.63
CA LEU A 258 16.17 8.13 -6.37
C LEU A 258 16.65 7.36 -7.61
N GLY A 259 15.96 7.49 -8.75
CA GLY A 259 16.32 6.83 -10.00
C GLY A 259 16.01 5.33 -10.04
N PHE A 260 15.26 4.80 -9.07
CA PHE A 260 14.92 3.37 -9.01
C PHE A 260 13.92 2.97 -10.09
N ARG A 261 12.85 3.75 -10.26
CA ARG A 261 11.79 3.52 -11.27
C ARG A 261 11.20 2.10 -11.18
N ARG A 262 11.00 1.61 -9.95
CA ARG A 262 10.46 0.28 -9.62
C ARG A 262 9.13 0.35 -8.87
N ALA A 263 8.72 1.54 -8.43
CA ALA A 263 7.40 1.76 -7.87
C ALA A 263 6.33 1.85 -8.97
N VAL A 264 5.09 1.49 -8.62
CA VAL A 264 3.95 1.50 -9.53
C VAL A 264 3.35 2.92 -9.62
N PRO A 265 3.03 3.44 -10.83
CA PRO A 265 2.43 4.76 -11.01
C PRO A 265 1.22 5.01 -10.11
N THR A 266 1.31 6.05 -9.29
CA THR A 266 0.29 6.39 -8.28
C THR A 266 0.05 7.90 -8.24
N VAL A 267 -1.21 8.32 -8.33
CA VAL A 267 -1.62 9.74 -8.33
C VAL A 267 -2.66 10.01 -7.24
N GLY A 268 -2.76 11.25 -6.77
CA GLY A 268 -3.89 11.69 -5.93
C GLY A 268 -5.13 12.00 -6.78
N ARG A 269 -6.32 11.62 -6.29
CA ARG A 269 -7.61 11.98 -6.90
C ARG A 269 -8.62 12.33 -5.81
N ILE A 270 -9.38 13.40 -6.02
CA ILE A 270 -10.56 13.72 -5.22
C ILE A 270 -11.77 13.17 -5.97
N VAL A 271 -12.56 12.33 -5.31
CA VAL A 271 -13.76 11.74 -5.88
C VAL A 271 -15.00 12.25 -5.16
N ASN A 272 -16.09 12.39 -5.91
CA ASN A 272 -17.41 12.59 -5.33
C ASN A 272 -17.97 11.24 -4.83
N MET A 273 -18.21 11.13 -3.53
CA MET A 273 -18.65 9.87 -2.90
C MET A 273 -20.03 9.42 -3.38
N THR A 274 -20.87 10.33 -3.87
CA THR A 274 -22.20 9.99 -4.38
C THR A 274 -22.09 9.52 -5.83
N SER A 275 -21.66 10.40 -6.74
CA SER A 275 -21.72 10.15 -8.18
C SER A 275 -20.62 9.23 -8.71
N GLU A 276 -19.43 9.24 -8.10
CA GLU A 276 -18.28 8.45 -8.56
C GLU A 276 -18.07 7.16 -7.75
N LEU A 277 -18.51 7.13 -6.49
CA LEU A 277 -18.42 5.92 -5.65
C LEU A 277 -19.77 5.22 -5.49
N TYR A 278 -20.73 5.80 -4.78
CA TYR A 278 -21.98 5.12 -4.41
C TYR A 278 -22.82 4.67 -5.61
N ASP A 279 -22.94 5.53 -6.63
CA ASP A 279 -23.72 5.22 -7.84
C ASP A 279 -23.04 4.17 -8.72
N LYS A 280 -21.70 4.10 -8.67
CA LYS A 280 -20.87 3.15 -9.43
C LYS A 280 -20.51 1.89 -8.64
N ALA A 281 -20.85 1.83 -7.36
CA ALA A 281 -20.51 0.75 -6.47
C ALA A 281 -21.32 -0.52 -6.74
N GLU A 282 -20.65 -1.66 -6.65
CA GLU A 282 -21.33 -2.96 -6.61
C GLU A 282 -22.27 -3.10 -5.41
N LYS A 283 -23.25 -4.00 -5.51
CA LYS A 283 -24.29 -4.19 -4.49
C LYS A 283 -23.76 -4.44 -3.07
N LYS A 284 -22.66 -5.18 -2.91
CA LYS A 284 -22.07 -5.47 -1.59
C LYS A 284 -21.45 -4.22 -0.96
N LEU A 285 -20.79 -3.39 -1.75
CA LEU A 285 -20.19 -2.13 -1.30
C LEU A 285 -21.26 -1.06 -1.03
N LYS A 286 -22.24 -0.94 -1.92
CA LYS A 286 -23.33 0.06 -1.85
C LYS A 286 -24.11 -0.02 -0.53
N LYS A 287 -24.31 -1.23 0.01
CA LYS A 287 -24.96 -1.48 1.31
C LYS A 287 -24.16 -0.97 2.53
N THR A 288 -22.88 -0.66 2.36
CA THR A 288 -22.01 -0.19 3.45
C THR A 288 -21.97 1.33 3.56
N PHE A 289 -22.66 2.05 2.65
CA PHE A 289 -22.78 3.50 2.71
C PHE A 289 -23.85 3.92 3.72
N PHE A 290 -23.57 5.02 4.41
CA PHE A 290 -24.50 5.64 5.36
C PHE A 290 -24.19 7.13 5.51
N ILE A 291 -25.11 7.86 6.15
CA ILE A 291 -24.92 9.27 6.51
C ILE A 291 -24.59 9.34 8.00
N SER A 292 -23.49 10.01 8.35
CA SER A 292 -23.10 10.19 9.76
C SER A 292 -24.04 11.16 10.49
N PRO A 293 -24.03 11.19 11.84
CA PRO A 293 -24.76 12.20 12.61
C PRO A 293 -24.40 13.65 12.25
N ALA A 294 -23.19 13.87 11.72
CA ALA A 294 -22.72 15.17 11.23
C ALA A 294 -23.14 15.45 9.76
N LYS A 295 -24.01 14.61 9.17
CA LYS A 295 -24.50 14.70 7.79
C LYS A 295 -23.42 14.52 6.72
N ASN A 296 -22.35 13.79 7.03
CA ASN A 296 -21.33 13.43 6.04
C ASN A 296 -21.66 12.10 5.37
N HIS A 297 -21.34 11.96 4.09
CA HIS A 297 -21.41 10.68 3.39
C HIS A 297 -20.24 9.79 3.83
N CYS A 298 -20.55 8.57 4.26
CA CYS A 298 -19.58 7.61 4.76
C CYS A 298 -19.76 6.23 4.12
N PHE A 299 -18.69 5.44 4.08
CA PHE A 299 -18.77 3.99 3.78
C PHE A 299 -17.81 3.19 4.65
N VAL A 300 -18.16 1.94 4.93
CA VAL A 300 -17.31 1.00 5.69
C VAL A 300 -16.45 0.12 4.78
N SER A 301 -16.97 -0.26 3.60
CA SER A 301 -16.41 -1.36 2.78
C SER A 301 -16.46 -2.71 3.51
N ARG A 302 -15.72 -3.71 3.02
CA ARG A 302 -15.53 -5.03 3.67
C ARG A 302 -14.06 -5.43 3.58
N CYS A 303 -13.43 -5.59 4.74
CA CYS A 303 -12.04 -6.01 4.89
C CYS A 303 -11.83 -6.54 6.32
N ASP A 304 -10.66 -7.12 6.59
CA ASP A 304 -10.38 -7.77 7.87
C ASP A 304 -10.05 -6.78 9.00
N TYR A 305 -9.41 -5.65 8.67
CA TYR A 305 -8.93 -4.66 9.62
C TYR A 305 -9.67 -3.33 9.47
N TYR A 306 -10.30 -2.89 10.56
CA TYR A 306 -10.89 -1.55 10.68
C TYR A 306 -11.95 -1.22 9.60
N CYS A 307 -12.60 -2.24 9.02
CA CYS A 307 -13.81 -2.10 8.22
C CYS A 307 -15.06 -2.27 9.10
N ASP A 308 -15.23 -1.34 10.03
CA ASP A 308 -16.40 -1.20 10.89
C ASP A 308 -16.96 0.23 10.86
N THR A 309 -18.11 0.47 11.49
CA THR A 309 -18.76 1.78 11.50
C THR A 309 -17.93 2.86 12.22
N THR A 310 -17.09 2.48 13.17
CA THR A 310 -16.29 3.41 13.99
C THR A 310 -15.08 3.93 13.20
N HIS A 311 -14.56 3.11 12.30
CA HIS A 311 -13.45 3.40 11.39
C HIS A 311 -13.91 3.66 9.95
N ALA A 312 -15.18 3.97 9.74
CA ALA A 312 -15.74 4.26 8.42
C ALA A 312 -15.00 5.43 7.75
N ILE A 313 -14.90 5.40 6.42
CA ILE A 313 -14.35 6.48 5.62
C ILE A 313 -15.46 7.49 5.34
N CYS A 314 -15.26 8.76 5.72
CA CYS A 314 -16.27 9.81 5.63
C CYS A 314 -15.75 11.04 4.88
N GLY A 315 -16.54 11.57 3.95
CA GLY A 315 -16.28 12.84 3.29
C GLY A 315 -16.60 14.05 4.16
N LEU A 316 -16.45 15.25 3.60
CA LEU A 316 -16.83 16.51 4.26
C LEU A 316 -17.38 17.56 3.26
N PRO A 317 -18.66 17.48 2.86
CA PRO A 317 -19.64 16.45 3.23
C PRO A 317 -19.56 15.18 2.35
N ASP A 318 -19.25 15.32 1.07
CA ASP A 318 -19.37 14.25 0.06
C ASP A 318 -18.13 14.09 -0.83
N LEU A 319 -17.09 14.90 -0.63
CA LEU A 319 -15.81 14.74 -1.33
C LEU A 319 -14.84 13.89 -0.52
N LYS A 320 -14.09 13.03 -1.20
CA LYS A 320 -13.05 12.18 -0.59
C LYS A 320 -11.81 12.12 -1.47
N GLU A 321 -10.67 12.53 -0.93
CA GLU A 321 -9.37 12.26 -1.55
C GLU A 321 -8.99 10.79 -1.39
N GLY A 322 -8.21 10.27 -2.32
CA GLY A 322 -7.48 9.01 -2.17
C GLY A 322 -6.35 8.89 -3.17
N SER A 323 -5.54 7.85 -3.00
CA SER A 323 -4.53 7.49 -4.00
C SER A 323 -5.13 6.54 -5.02
N VAL A 324 -4.80 6.75 -6.28
CA VAL A 324 -5.20 5.94 -7.43
C VAL A 324 -3.93 5.39 -8.05
N GLN A 325 -3.72 4.08 -7.92
CA GLN A 325 -2.55 3.36 -8.45
C GLN A 325 -2.99 2.51 -9.64
N VAL A 326 -2.26 2.56 -10.75
CA VAL A 326 -2.56 1.71 -11.92
C VAL A 326 -2.59 0.24 -11.53
N PHE A 327 -3.58 -0.52 -12.01
CA PHE A 327 -3.60 -1.96 -11.78
C PHE A 327 -2.46 -2.62 -12.57
N LEU A 328 -1.79 -3.60 -11.98
CA LEU A 328 -0.76 -4.36 -12.69
C LEU A 328 -1.39 -5.18 -13.83
N PRO A 329 -0.63 -5.55 -14.88
CA PRO A 329 -1.13 -6.45 -15.90
C PRO A 329 -1.68 -7.74 -15.29
N ASP A 330 -2.66 -8.34 -15.96
CA ASP A 330 -3.31 -9.58 -15.51
C ASP A 330 -2.27 -10.67 -15.19
N GLU A 331 -2.43 -11.32 -14.03
CA GLU A 331 -1.58 -12.40 -13.55
C GLU A 331 -1.51 -13.57 -14.54
N ALA A 332 -2.59 -13.84 -15.27
CA ALA A 332 -2.64 -14.89 -16.30
C ALA A 332 -1.72 -14.58 -17.50
N VAL A 333 -1.41 -13.30 -17.70
CA VAL A 333 -0.66 -12.79 -18.85
C VAL A 333 0.78 -12.45 -18.46
N VAL A 334 0.97 -11.81 -17.31
CA VAL A 334 2.26 -11.46 -16.72
C VAL A 334 2.30 -11.99 -15.28
N PRO A 335 2.74 -13.25 -15.07
CA PRO A 335 2.73 -13.86 -13.75
C PRO A 335 3.75 -13.19 -12.82
N ARG A 336 3.39 -13.05 -11.54
CA ARG A 336 4.19 -12.44 -10.50
C ARG A 336 4.62 -13.48 -9.46
N ARG A 337 5.67 -13.16 -8.72
CA ARG A 337 6.21 -14.03 -7.67
C ARG A 337 6.04 -13.38 -6.30
N HIS A 338 5.65 -14.17 -5.32
CA HIS A 338 5.57 -13.76 -3.92
C HIS A 338 6.68 -14.43 -3.12
N ASN A 339 7.67 -13.64 -2.69
CA ASN A 339 8.82 -14.13 -1.93
C ASN A 339 8.76 -13.62 -0.49
N ARG A 340 8.94 -14.51 0.48
CA ARG A 340 9.03 -14.11 1.90
C ARG A 340 10.37 -13.39 2.14
N SER A 341 10.31 -12.16 2.63
CA SER A 341 11.51 -11.40 2.97
C SER A 341 12.32 -12.10 4.08
N PRO A 342 13.65 -12.23 3.95
CA PRO A 342 14.51 -12.71 5.03
C PRO A 342 14.55 -11.72 6.22
N TYR A 343 14.19 -10.46 6.01
CA TYR A 343 14.04 -9.44 7.03
C TYR A 343 12.58 -9.28 7.51
N ARG A 344 11.72 -10.29 7.30
CA ARG A 344 10.33 -10.27 7.80
C ARG A 344 10.34 -10.17 9.33
N ARG A 345 9.63 -9.18 9.86
CA ARG A 345 9.46 -8.96 11.30
C ARG A 345 8.46 -9.94 11.91
N CYS A 346 8.54 -10.13 13.23
CA CYS A 346 7.60 -10.96 14.00
C CYS A 346 6.25 -10.23 14.20
N VAL A 347 5.15 -10.87 13.83
CA VAL A 347 3.77 -10.32 13.94
C VAL A 347 3.08 -10.92 15.17
N CYS A 348 3.73 -10.78 16.33
CA CYS A 348 3.22 -11.30 17.60
C CYS A 348 3.42 -10.27 18.71
N LEU A 349 2.42 -10.15 19.59
CA LEU A 349 2.55 -9.50 20.88
C LEU A 349 3.00 -10.55 21.90
N PHE A 350 4.28 -10.57 22.25
CA PHE A 350 4.72 -11.29 23.45
C PHE A 350 4.43 -10.39 24.65
N ALA A 351 3.31 -10.63 25.32
CA ALA A 351 3.10 -10.08 26.64
C ALA A 351 4.20 -10.63 27.55
N ARG A 352 5.22 -9.82 27.86
CA ARG A 352 6.03 -10.08 29.05
C ARG A 352 5.04 -10.01 30.22
N LYS A 353 4.74 -11.16 30.84
CA LYS A 353 4.27 -11.16 32.22
C LYS A 353 5.33 -10.39 33.00
N VAL A 354 5.02 -9.14 33.32
CA VAL A 354 5.72 -8.44 34.39
C VAL A 354 5.36 -9.26 35.62
N LEU A 355 6.29 -10.12 36.05
CA LEU A 355 6.21 -10.73 37.36
C LEU A 355 6.27 -9.56 38.34
N ALA A 356 5.11 -9.24 38.91
CA ALA A 356 4.96 -8.23 39.95
C ALA A 356 5.63 -8.70 41.24
#